data_AF-A0A2V7IB29-F1
#
_entry.id   AF-A0A2V7IB29-F1
#
_cell.length_a   1.000
_cell.length_b   1.000
_cell.length_c   1.000
_cell.angle_alpha   90.00
_cell.angle_beta   90.00
_cell.angle_gamma   90.00
#
_symmetry.space_group_name_H-M   'P 1'
#
loop_
_entity.id
_entity.type
_entity.pdbx_description
1 polymer ?
#
loop_
_entity_poly.entity_id
_entity_poly.type
_entity_poly.pdbx_seq_one_letter_code
_entity_poly.pdbx_strand_id
1 'polypeptide(L)'
;MNDAIRDMHEAALARAVEANLTAFHAGLSEWPEVRLHRDDDRIWTVSRRRFSLCNVVLEGRFDPAEVDAQIERALGPYLALNINVMWKLGPSTLPANLGDRLPAHGFLLRPTLRGMALDLTSLGPAPDAVPGLVIREVTDSATLDSWRRTVDRGFGWPSYANSANA
;
A
#
# COMPACT_ATOMS: atom_id res chain seq x y z
N MET A 1 0.57 17.30 -0.36
CA MET A 1 -0.79 16.81 -0.67
C MET A 1 -1.64 17.16 0.54
N ASN A 2 -2.40 18.25 0.53
CA ASN A 2 -3.05 18.72 1.75
C ASN A 2 -4.38 19.41 1.48
N ASP A 3 -5.31 18.70 0.85
CA ASP A 3 -6.72 19.04 0.96
C ASP A 3 -7.35 17.99 1.87
N ALA A 4 -7.65 18.41 3.11
CA ALA A 4 -8.47 17.60 4.00
C ALA A 4 -9.80 17.28 3.31
N ILE A 5 -10.18 16.00 3.28
CA ILE A 5 -11.47 15.58 2.72
C ILE A 5 -12.58 16.22 3.53
N ARG A 6 -13.43 17.01 2.86
CA ARG A 6 -14.59 17.67 3.49
C ARG A 6 -15.88 16.85 3.36
N ASP A 7 -15.92 15.94 2.40
CA ASP A 7 -17.07 15.09 2.13
C ASP A 7 -17.06 13.86 3.06
N MET A 8 -17.94 13.88 4.06
CA MET A 8 -18.06 12.83 5.08
C MET A 8 -19.05 11.71 4.69
N HIS A 9 -19.56 11.69 3.45
CA HIS A 9 -20.36 10.56 2.99
C HIS A 9 -19.51 9.28 2.88
N GLU A 10 -20.08 8.14 3.25
CA GLU A 10 -19.38 6.85 3.33
C GLU A 10 -18.61 6.49 2.04
N ALA A 11 -19.24 6.69 0.88
CA ALA A 11 -18.60 6.41 -0.41
C ALA A 11 -17.39 7.33 -0.68
N ALA A 12 -17.42 8.58 -0.24
CA ALA A 12 -16.29 9.50 -0.36
C ALA A 12 -15.16 9.11 0.60
N LEU A 13 -15.52 8.74 1.84
CA LEU A 13 -14.56 8.25 2.83
C LEU A 13 -13.89 6.95 2.40
N ALA A 14 -14.64 6.00 1.83
CA ALA A 14 -14.08 4.75 1.30
C ALA A 14 -13.04 5.01 0.21
N ARG A 15 -13.37 5.87 -0.78
CA ARG A 15 -12.43 6.28 -1.83
C ARG A 15 -11.20 6.97 -1.26
N ALA A 16 -11.37 7.82 -0.26
CA ALA A 16 -10.27 8.50 0.40
C ALA A 16 -9.34 7.53 1.13
N VAL A 17 -9.89 6.54 1.84
CA VAL A 17 -9.10 5.50 2.51
C VAL A 17 -8.32 4.67 1.49
N GLU A 18 -8.97 4.24 0.40
CA GLU A 18 -8.30 3.49 -0.67
C GLU A 18 -7.19 4.34 -1.33
N ALA A 19 -7.48 5.60 -1.64
CA ALA A 19 -6.49 6.52 -2.21
C ALA A 19 -5.30 6.74 -1.26
N ASN A 20 -5.54 6.85 0.05
CA ASN A 20 -4.47 6.95 1.06
C ASN A 20 -3.62 5.68 1.10
N LEU A 21 -4.24 4.49 1.00
CA LEU A 21 -3.51 3.22 0.93
C LEU A 21 -2.66 3.13 -0.34
N THR A 22 -3.18 3.56 -1.49
CA THR A 22 -2.43 3.65 -2.75
C THR A 22 -1.29 4.65 -2.64
N ALA A 23 -1.54 5.83 -2.06
CA ALA A 23 -0.53 6.88 -1.86
C ALA A 23 0.62 6.42 -0.96
N PHE A 24 0.32 5.68 0.11
CA PHE A 24 1.34 5.07 0.97
C PHE A 24 2.28 4.13 0.18
N HIS A 25 1.73 3.23 -0.63
CA HIS A 25 2.55 2.31 -1.44
C HIS A 25 3.26 3.02 -2.60
N ALA A 26 2.66 4.07 -3.17
CA ALA A 26 3.33 4.92 -4.14
C ALA A 26 4.52 5.67 -3.51
N GLY A 27 4.39 6.17 -2.29
CA GLY A 27 5.51 6.77 -1.55
C GLY A 27 6.62 5.76 -1.25
N LEU A 28 6.28 4.49 -0.97
CA LEU A 28 7.28 3.42 -0.86
C LEU A 28 8.03 3.14 -2.17
N SER A 29 7.51 3.56 -3.33
CA SER A 29 8.22 3.42 -4.61
C SER A 29 9.41 4.38 -4.78
N GLU A 30 9.53 5.39 -3.91
CA GLU A 30 10.74 6.22 -3.83
C GLU A 30 11.95 5.44 -3.27
N TRP A 31 11.70 4.24 -2.74
CA TRP A 31 12.77 3.40 -2.23
C TRP A 31 13.49 2.68 -3.37
N PRO A 32 14.82 2.47 -3.25
CA PRO A 32 15.58 1.75 -4.26
C PRO A 32 14.94 0.41 -4.61
N GLU A 33 14.90 0.10 -5.90
CA GLU A 33 14.44 -1.18 -6.49
C GLU A 33 12.93 -1.42 -6.52
N VAL A 34 12.09 -0.56 -5.93
CA VAL A 34 10.63 -0.64 -6.07
C VAL A 34 10.21 0.18 -7.29
N ARG A 35 9.45 -0.43 -8.20
CA ARG A 35 8.90 0.25 -9.37
C ARG A 35 7.39 0.35 -9.25
N LEU A 36 6.85 1.56 -9.37
CA LEU A 36 5.42 1.81 -9.46
C LEU A 36 4.98 1.82 -10.93
N HIS A 37 3.89 1.12 -11.19
CA HIS A 37 3.24 1.05 -12.49
C HIS A 37 1.79 1.52 -12.37
N ARG A 38 1.33 2.26 -13.38
CA ARG A 38 -0.04 2.73 -13.51
C ARG A 38 -0.51 2.37 -14.91
N ASP A 39 -1.25 1.27 -15.00
CA ASP A 39 -1.87 0.77 -16.22
C ASP A 39 -3.36 1.17 -16.21
N ASP A 40 -4.07 1.03 -17.33
CA ASP A 40 -5.49 1.38 -17.42
C ASP A 40 -6.37 0.51 -16.50
N ASP A 41 -5.96 -0.74 -16.28
CA ASP A 41 -6.69 -1.75 -15.51
C ASP A 41 -6.22 -1.87 -14.06
N ARG A 42 -5.02 -1.37 -13.73
CA ARG A 42 -4.46 -1.53 -12.38
C ARG A 42 -3.35 -0.55 -12.01
N ILE A 43 -3.15 -0.39 -10.71
CA ILE A 43 -1.95 0.21 -10.12
C ILE A 43 -1.22 -0.86 -9.33
N TRP A 44 0.09 -0.99 -9.56
CA TRP A 44 0.88 -2.04 -8.94
C TRP A 44 2.34 -1.66 -8.73
N THR A 45 2.96 -2.30 -7.75
CA THR A 45 4.39 -2.19 -7.47
C THR A 45 5.09 -3.53 -7.62
N VAL A 46 6.35 -3.47 -8.04
CA VAL A 46 7.20 -4.67 -8.18
C VAL A 46 8.64 -4.36 -7.81
N SER A 47 9.28 -5.32 -7.16
CA SER A 47 10.70 -5.29 -6.80
C SER A 47 11.28 -6.70 -6.80
N ARG A 48 12.61 -6.84 -6.81
CA ARG A 48 13.24 -8.17 -6.63
C ARG A 48 13.22 -8.66 -5.18
N ARG A 49 12.71 -7.86 -4.25
CA ARG A 49 12.67 -8.19 -2.82
C ARG A 49 11.49 -9.10 -2.54
N ARG A 50 11.69 -10.14 -1.74
CA ARG A 50 10.60 -11.00 -1.27
C ARG A 50 9.92 -10.40 -0.04
N PHE A 51 9.35 -9.22 -0.20
CA PHE A 51 8.68 -8.50 0.87
C PHE A 51 7.35 -7.94 0.37
N SER A 52 6.26 -8.35 1.03
CA SER A 52 4.90 -8.14 0.52
C SER A 52 4.52 -6.67 0.36
N LEU A 53 5.14 -5.72 1.08
CA LEU A 53 4.84 -4.29 0.90
C LEU A 53 5.51 -3.68 -0.34
N CYS A 54 6.52 -4.35 -0.91
CA CYS A 54 7.21 -3.89 -2.11
C CYS A 54 6.59 -4.44 -3.41
N ASN A 55 5.76 -5.49 -3.30
CA ASN A 55 5.17 -6.21 -4.43
C ASN A 55 3.66 -6.29 -4.24
N VAL A 56 2.94 -5.25 -4.69
CA VAL A 56 1.51 -5.10 -4.40
C VAL A 56 0.71 -4.76 -5.65
N VAL A 57 -0.43 -5.42 -5.85
CA VAL A 57 -1.49 -4.93 -6.73
C VAL A 57 -2.49 -4.16 -5.86
N LEU A 58 -2.68 -2.87 -6.13
CA LEU A 58 -3.41 -1.93 -5.26
C LEU A 58 -4.83 -1.67 -5.73
N GLU A 59 -4.99 -1.46 -7.03
CA GLU A 59 -6.27 -1.17 -7.67
C GLU A 59 -6.41 -2.13 -8.85
N GLY A 60 -7.57 -2.75 -9.00
CA GLY A 60 -7.89 -3.63 -10.12
C GLY A 60 -9.28 -3.28 -10.65
N ARG A 61 -9.36 -2.94 -11.93
CA ARG A 61 -10.59 -2.69 -12.68
C ARG A 61 -10.58 -3.57 -13.92
N PHE A 62 -11.02 -4.80 -13.72
CA PHE A 62 -10.99 -5.83 -14.73
C PHE A 62 -12.34 -5.98 -15.42
N ASP A 63 -12.27 -6.35 -16.70
CA ASP A 63 -13.45 -6.78 -17.45
C ASP A 63 -14.05 -8.05 -16.79
N PRO A 64 -15.34 -8.04 -16.38
CA PRO A 64 -16.03 -9.19 -15.80
C PRO A 64 -16.04 -10.44 -16.70
N ALA A 65 -15.91 -10.29 -18.01
CA ALA A 65 -15.86 -11.42 -18.95
C ALA A 65 -14.51 -12.15 -18.94
N GLU A 66 -13.42 -11.45 -18.58
CA GLU A 66 -12.04 -11.91 -18.77
C GLU A 66 -11.24 -11.90 -17.45
N VAL A 67 -11.91 -12.06 -16.31
CA VAL A 67 -11.31 -11.81 -14.98
C VAL A 67 -10.13 -12.74 -14.71
N ASP A 68 -10.27 -14.03 -14.96
CA ASP A 68 -9.21 -15.01 -14.66
C ASP A 68 -7.98 -14.78 -15.56
N ALA A 69 -8.19 -14.51 -16.85
CA ALA A 69 -7.11 -14.16 -17.76
C ALA A 69 -6.42 -12.84 -17.38
N GLN A 70 -7.16 -11.88 -16.81
CA GLN A 70 -6.58 -10.63 -16.28
C GLN A 70 -5.80 -10.85 -14.98
N ILE A 71 -6.26 -11.73 -14.09
CA ILE A 71 -5.50 -12.16 -12.91
C ILE A 71 -4.17 -12.76 -13.36
N GLU A 72 -4.18 -13.74 -14.26
CA GLU A 72 -2.97 -14.38 -14.76
C GLU A 72 -1.98 -13.38 -15.37
N ARG A 73 -2.47 -12.43 -16.19
CA ARG A 73 -1.66 -11.34 -16.75
C ARG A 73 -1.07 -10.44 -15.67
N ALA A 74 -1.85 -10.08 -14.65
CA ALA A 74 -1.37 -9.27 -13.53
C ALA A 74 -0.31 -10.00 -12.68
N LEU A 75 -0.34 -11.34 -12.64
CA LEU A 75 0.66 -12.15 -11.94
C LEU A 75 1.96 -12.34 -12.72
N GLY A 76 1.92 -12.24 -14.05
CA GLY A 76 3.07 -12.45 -14.94
C GLY A 76 4.39 -11.81 -14.47
N PRO A 77 4.42 -10.51 -14.11
CA PRO A 77 5.64 -9.85 -13.64
C PRO A 77 6.23 -10.48 -12.37
N TYR A 78 5.39 -10.92 -11.44
CA TYR A 78 5.82 -11.52 -10.18
C TYR A 78 6.30 -12.96 -10.36
N LEU A 79 5.60 -13.71 -11.22
CA LEU A 79 5.97 -15.09 -11.58
C LEU A 79 7.32 -15.12 -12.31
N ALA A 80 7.52 -14.21 -13.27
CA ALA A 80 8.78 -14.09 -14.02
C ALA A 80 10.00 -13.81 -13.13
N LEU A 81 9.80 -13.11 -12.01
CA LEU A 81 10.84 -12.79 -11.04
C LEU A 81 10.92 -13.79 -9.87
N ASN A 82 10.01 -14.78 -9.80
CA ASN A 82 9.88 -15.73 -8.69
C ASN A 82 9.84 -15.03 -7.32
N ILE A 83 8.93 -14.05 -7.17
CA ILE A 83 8.71 -13.24 -5.96
C ILE A 83 7.26 -13.37 -5.49
N ASN A 84 7.03 -13.05 -4.21
CA ASN A 84 5.69 -12.98 -3.65
C ASN A 84 4.97 -11.69 -4.08
N VAL A 85 3.64 -11.74 -4.11
CA VAL A 85 2.77 -10.58 -4.34
C VAL A 85 1.65 -10.56 -3.31
N MET A 86 1.26 -9.36 -2.90
CA MET A 86 0.02 -9.11 -2.16
C MET A 86 -0.97 -8.38 -3.05
N TRP A 87 -2.23 -8.82 -3.06
CA TRP A 87 -3.30 -8.11 -3.74
C TRP A 87 -4.16 -7.40 -2.71
N LYS A 88 -4.24 -6.07 -2.77
CA LYS A 88 -5.16 -5.28 -1.95
C LYS A 88 -6.48 -5.14 -2.71
N LEU A 89 -7.56 -5.51 -2.03
CA LEU A 89 -8.91 -5.32 -2.51
C LEU A 89 -9.59 -4.29 -1.63
N GLY A 90 -10.49 -3.53 -2.23
CA GLY A 90 -11.29 -2.53 -1.54
C GLY A 90 -12.61 -2.28 -2.27
N PRO A 91 -13.49 -1.43 -1.72
CA PRO A 91 -14.81 -1.15 -2.29
C PRO A 91 -14.81 -0.70 -3.76
N SER A 92 -13.72 -0.10 -4.24
CA SER A 92 -13.57 0.33 -5.63
C SER A 92 -13.11 -0.76 -6.60
N THR A 93 -12.76 -1.94 -6.09
CA THR A 93 -12.27 -3.06 -6.90
C THR A 93 -13.36 -3.59 -7.82
N LEU A 94 -13.02 -3.78 -9.09
CA LEU A 94 -13.93 -4.35 -10.09
C LEU A 94 -13.28 -5.56 -10.78
N PRO A 95 -14.04 -6.66 -10.97
CA PRO A 95 -15.39 -6.87 -10.46
C PRO A 95 -15.43 -7.06 -8.93
N ALA A 96 -16.59 -6.84 -8.31
CA ALA A 96 -16.74 -6.93 -6.84
C ALA A 96 -16.43 -8.33 -6.28
N ASN A 97 -16.57 -9.38 -7.09
CA ASN A 97 -16.23 -10.76 -6.73
C ASN A 97 -14.78 -11.15 -7.11
N LEU A 98 -13.91 -10.19 -7.44
CA LEU A 98 -12.51 -10.48 -7.78
C LEU A 98 -11.82 -11.28 -6.67
N GLY A 99 -12.09 -10.94 -5.41
CA GLY A 99 -11.51 -11.62 -4.25
C GLY A 99 -11.86 -13.10 -4.14
N ASP A 100 -13.04 -13.51 -4.62
CA ASP A 100 -13.49 -14.90 -4.59
C ASP A 100 -12.75 -15.78 -5.61
N ARG A 101 -12.17 -15.15 -6.65
CA ARG A 101 -11.43 -15.84 -7.71
C ARG A 101 -9.96 -16.04 -7.36
N LEU A 102 -9.36 -15.12 -6.60
CA LEU A 102 -7.93 -15.15 -6.27
C LEU A 102 -7.43 -16.47 -5.62
N PRO A 103 -8.19 -17.20 -4.79
CA PRO A 103 -7.75 -18.49 -4.24
C PRO A 103 -7.43 -19.54 -5.32
N ALA A 104 -8.17 -19.57 -6.42
CA ALA A 104 -7.89 -20.46 -7.54
C ALA A 104 -6.54 -20.15 -8.23
N HIS A 105 -6.03 -18.93 -8.03
CA HIS A 105 -4.74 -18.45 -8.54
C HIS A 105 -3.63 -18.47 -7.47
N GLY A 106 -3.83 -19.22 -6.38
CA GLY A 106 -2.80 -19.45 -5.35
C GLY A 106 -2.72 -18.37 -4.27
N PHE A 107 -3.67 -17.43 -4.21
CA PHE A 107 -3.73 -16.46 -3.11
C PHE A 107 -4.34 -17.08 -1.85
N LEU A 108 -3.85 -16.60 -0.71
CA LEU A 108 -4.45 -16.84 0.59
C LEU A 108 -5.11 -15.56 1.07
N LEU A 109 -6.37 -15.65 1.47
CA LEU A 109 -7.10 -14.52 2.05
C LEU A 109 -6.43 -14.12 3.38
N ARG A 110 -6.13 -12.83 3.51
CA ARG A 110 -5.63 -12.22 4.75
C ARG A 110 -6.78 -11.49 5.46
N PRO A 111 -6.68 -11.25 6.78
CA PRO A 111 -7.72 -10.54 7.52
C PRO A 111 -8.07 -9.19 6.87
N THR A 112 -9.36 -8.91 6.76
CA THR A 112 -9.87 -7.63 6.26
C THR A 112 -9.44 -6.50 7.18
N LEU A 113 -8.82 -5.48 6.61
CA LEU A 113 -8.47 -4.26 7.33
C LEU A 113 -9.66 -3.29 7.29
N ARG A 114 -9.96 -2.64 8.42
CA ARG A 114 -11.02 -1.63 8.49
C ARG A 114 -10.43 -0.25 8.18
N GLY A 115 -10.96 0.39 7.13
CA GLY A 115 -10.71 1.80 6.87
C GLY A 115 -11.26 2.66 7.99
N MET A 116 -10.51 3.68 8.39
CA MET A 116 -10.93 4.64 9.41
C MET A 116 -10.78 6.07 8.87
N ALA A 117 -11.76 6.90 9.19
CA ALA A 117 -11.74 8.32 8.93
C ALA A 117 -12.23 9.07 10.17
N LEU A 118 -11.72 10.28 10.38
CA LEU A 118 -12.08 11.13 11.51
C LEU A 118 -12.24 12.57 11.01
N ASP A 119 -13.34 13.21 11.41
CA ASP A 119 -13.51 14.65 11.22
C ASP A 119 -12.58 15.39 12.19
N LEU A 120 -11.56 16.05 11.66
CA LEU A 120 -10.57 16.77 12.46
C LEU A 120 -11.17 17.97 13.18
N THR A 121 -12.32 18.51 12.74
CA THR A 121 -13.02 19.59 13.43
C THR A 121 -13.75 19.12 14.69
N SER A 122 -13.99 17.81 14.80
CA SER A 122 -14.56 17.16 15.98
C SER A 122 -13.52 16.69 17.00
N LEU A 123 -12.23 16.84 16.71
CA LEU A 123 -11.17 16.48 17.65
C LEU A 123 -11.25 17.37 18.90
N GLY A 124 -11.29 16.71 20.06
CA GLY A 124 -11.13 17.38 21.34
C GLY A 124 -9.71 17.93 21.53
N PRO A 125 -9.44 18.56 22.68
CA PRO A 125 -8.09 19.00 23.01
C PRO A 125 -7.11 17.82 22.99
N ALA A 126 -5.87 18.10 22.58
CA ALA A 126 -4.80 17.12 22.60
C ALA A 126 -4.60 16.57 24.03
N PRO A 127 -4.25 15.27 24.18
CA PRO A 127 -3.90 14.72 25.48
C PRO A 127 -2.65 15.41 26.04
N ASP A 128 -2.46 15.30 27.36
CA ASP A 128 -1.28 15.84 28.03
C ASP A 128 0.01 15.31 27.40
N ALA A 129 0.97 16.20 27.20
CA ALA A 129 2.26 15.85 26.62
C ALA A 129 3.02 14.90 27.56
N VAL A 130 3.54 13.81 27.00
CA VAL A 130 4.46 12.92 27.74
C VAL A 130 5.79 13.66 27.94
N PRO A 131 6.28 13.85 29.19
CA PRO A 131 7.53 14.55 29.43
C PRO A 131 8.70 13.94 28.65
N GLY A 132 9.41 14.78 27.90
CA GLY A 132 10.55 14.38 27.07
C GLY A 132 10.20 13.81 25.69
N LEU A 133 8.92 13.61 25.36
CA LEU A 133 8.49 13.20 24.02
C LEU A 133 8.37 14.42 23.11
N VAL A 134 9.06 14.40 21.97
CA VAL A 134 8.99 15.45 20.95
C VAL A 134 8.64 14.80 19.60
N ILE A 135 7.61 15.31 18.95
CA ILE A 135 7.22 14.93 17.59
C ILE A 135 7.76 15.99 16.62
N ARG A 136 8.46 15.56 15.57
CA ARG A 136 9.00 16.45 14.53
C ARG A 136 8.66 15.89 13.16
N GLU A 137 8.40 16.79 12.23
CA GLU A 137 8.26 16.43 10.82
C GLU A 137 9.61 15.94 10.27
N VAL A 138 9.57 14.95 9.37
CA VAL A 138 10.74 14.46 8.65
C VAL A 138 10.94 15.36 7.43
N THR A 139 12.02 16.15 7.44
CA THR A 139 12.28 17.17 6.40
C THR A 139 13.61 16.96 5.68
N ASP A 140 14.40 15.97 6.07
CA ASP A 140 15.71 15.69 5.49
C ASP A 140 16.03 14.18 5.47
N SER A 141 17.05 13.81 4.70
CA SER A 141 17.44 12.41 4.53
C SER A 141 17.90 11.74 5.82
N ALA A 142 18.53 12.48 6.73
CA ALA A 142 19.05 11.90 7.99
C ALA A 142 17.91 11.52 8.95
N THR A 143 16.88 12.36 9.03
CA THR A 143 15.66 12.09 9.80
C THR A 143 14.82 10.99 9.14
N LEU A 144 14.77 10.93 7.81
CA LEU A 144 14.14 9.84 7.07
C LEU A 144 14.84 8.49 7.32
N ASP A 145 16.16 8.45 7.35
CA ASP A 145 16.93 7.25 7.68
C ASP A 145 16.67 6.77 9.11
N SER A 146 16.52 7.70 10.06
CA SER A 146 16.16 7.37 11.44
C SER A 146 14.77 6.75 11.54
N TRP A 147 13.79 7.33 10.82
CA TRP A 147 12.44 6.79 10.71
C TRP A 147 12.46 5.38 10.11
N ARG A 148 13.19 5.18 9.00
CA ARG A 148 13.31 3.87 8.33
C ARG A 148 13.92 2.79 9.22
N ARG A 149 14.97 3.10 9.99
CA ARG A 149 15.55 2.16 10.98
C ARG A 149 14.54 1.77 12.06
N THR A 150 13.68 2.69 12.45
CA THR A 150 12.63 2.41 13.45
C THR A 150 11.56 1.49 12.87
N VAL A 151 11.12 1.74 11.63
CA VAL A 151 10.18 0.87 10.90
C VAL A 151 10.77 -0.53 10.69
N ASP A 152 12.03 -0.62 10.28
CA ASP A 152 12.76 -1.88 10.12
C ASP A 152 12.69 -2.72 11.41
N ARG A 153 13.12 -2.16 12.55
CA ARG A 153 13.12 -2.87 13.83
C ARG A 153 11.72 -3.24 14.32
N GLY A 154 10.72 -2.40 14.08
CA GLY A 154 9.35 -2.62 14.55
C GLY A 154 8.56 -3.63 13.73
N PHE A 155 8.79 -3.67 12.42
CA PHE A 155 7.98 -4.44 11.47
C PHE A 155 8.76 -5.54 10.72
N GLY A 156 10.06 -5.71 11.02
CA GLY A 156 10.91 -6.71 10.39
C GLY A 156 11.17 -6.42 8.91
N TRP A 157 11.34 -5.14 8.56
CA TRP A 157 11.58 -4.75 7.17
C TRP A 157 12.95 -5.30 6.73
N PRO A 158 13.11 -5.83 5.50
CA PRO A 158 14.42 -6.28 5.06
C PRO A 158 15.44 -5.13 5.07
N SER A 159 16.59 -5.37 5.71
CA SER A 159 17.70 -4.43 5.72
C SER A 159 18.12 -4.06 4.29
N TYR A 160 18.22 -2.76 4.04
CA TYR A 160 18.83 -2.20 2.83
C TYR A 160 20.33 -2.05 3.09
N ALA A 161 21.03 -3.15 3.29
CA ALA A 161 22.46 -3.10 3.11
C ALA A 161 22.70 -2.62 1.67
N ASN A 162 23.38 -1.48 1.53
CA ASN A 162 23.74 -0.91 0.24
C ASN A 162 24.29 -2.03 -0.65
N SER A 163 23.67 -2.23 -1.80
CA SER A 163 24.22 -2.93 -2.97
C SER A 163 25.36 -2.09 -3.57
N ALA A 164 26.31 -1.71 -2.73
CA ALA A 164 27.61 -1.15 -3.08
C ALA A 164 28.66 -2.09 -2.49
N ASN A 165 28.68 -3.32 -3.00
CA ASN A 165 29.80 -4.27 -3.03
C ASN A 165 29.25 -5.64 -3.46
N ALA A 166 29.08 -5.81 -4.77
CA ALA A 166 29.11 -7.10 -5.46
C ALA A 166 29.67 -6.86 -6.86
#